data_AF-A0A0K6G3M5-F1
#
_entry.id   AF-A0A0K6G3M5-F1
#
_cell.length_a   1.000
_cell.length_b   1.000
_cell.length_c   1.000
_cell.angle_alpha   90.00
_cell.angle_beta   90.00
_cell.angle_gamma   90.00
#
_symmetry.space_group_name_H-M   'P 1'
#
loop_
_entity.id
_entity.type
_entity.pdbx_description
1 polymer ?
#
loop_
_entity_poly.entity_id
_entity_poly.type
_entity_poly.pdbx_seq_one_letter_code
_entity_poly.pdbx_strand_id
1 'polypeptide(L)'
;MHFKTIILAGLSSLAAAAALPSRMSGPHDAHIVPRHHRNVRARKVEPGHSKVKRCATSSSAEPEEIQPTGVYAGNAAKTTKASTSTISASEPVETETKSTKSSTQSSTKTSSVEASLPTGGTGGISIGDKLTALFPDGVSSKGSSWSTNPAFSNSIALSDDSLRATKMMARLSHPVVEKEGKKAMQISFARGSYAYRGNAAGGVSFYALGPASQPITDAKVLTFSYALFFEDGFKFNKGGKLPGLYGGVSNEEATGCSGGRRSDKCWSTRFMWRANGAAEVYTYLPPSAESANKKAVCSGSDDHCTGDYGWSLGRGVWNWKVGAWQTIAQKVTLNTPGKSDGSIIVYLDGVVVHQLDNLVIRTSGNSVPQGAMVQSFFGGHDATWASPQDQKLWFSDFSMAVLE
;
A
#
# COMPACT_ATOMS: atom_id res chain seq x y z
N MET A 1 -56.25 -1.13 -43.21
CA MET A 1 -55.29 -0.59 -44.20
C MET A 1 -53.90 -0.86 -43.64
N HIS A 2 -53.33 -2.07 -43.72
CA HIS A 2 -52.71 -2.78 -44.84
C HIS A 2 -51.44 -2.13 -45.45
N PHE A 3 -50.31 -2.84 -45.23
CA PHE A 3 -49.08 -2.96 -46.03
C PHE A 3 -48.08 -1.80 -46.00
N LYS A 4 -46.74 -1.97 -45.97
CA LYS A 4 -45.80 -3.08 -46.28
C LYS A 4 -44.45 -2.72 -45.62
N THR A 5 -43.87 -3.54 -44.74
CA THR A 5 -42.83 -4.57 -44.99
C THR A 5 -41.99 -4.37 -46.27
N ILE A 6 -40.70 -4.05 -46.11
CA ILE A 6 -39.66 -4.33 -47.11
C ILE A 6 -38.70 -5.34 -46.51
N ILE A 7 -38.82 -6.56 -47.06
CA ILE A 7 -37.84 -7.64 -47.04
C ILE A 7 -36.95 -7.40 -48.27
N LEU A 8 -35.63 -7.48 -48.12
CA LEU A 8 -34.74 -7.85 -49.23
C LEU A 8 -33.93 -9.07 -48.78
N ALA A 9 -34.15 -10.17 -49.50
CA ALA A 9 -33.46 -11.43 -49.36
C ALA A 9 -32.53 -11.64 -50.57
N GLY A 10 -31.38 -12.28 -50.30
CA GLY A 10 -30.71 -13.19 -51.22
C GLY A 10 -29.73 -12.57 -52.23
N LEU A 11 -28.45 -12.92 -52.12
CA LEU A 11 -27.91 -14.00 -52.95
C LEU A 11 -26.56 -14.50 -52.43
N SER A 12 -26.39 -15.80 -52.61
CA SER A 12 -25.45 -16.72 -52.00
C SER A 12 -24.15 -16.87 -52.81
N SER A 13 -23.18 -17.50 -52.15
CA SER A 13 -22.13 -18.38 -52.73
C SER A 13 -20.79 -17.74 -53.09
N LEU A 14 -19.76 -18.00 -52.27
CA LEU A 14 -18.74 -19.01 -52.61
C LEU A 14 -17.84 -19.29 -51.38
N ALA A 15 -17.80 -20.55 -50.98
CA ALA A 15 -16.83 -21.10 -50.03
C ALA A 15 -15.55 -21.46 -50.79
N ALA A 16 -14.38 -21.14 -50.22
CA ALA A 16 -13.10 -21.69 -50.64
C ALA A 16 -12.42 -22.33 -49.42
N ALA A 17 -12.58 -23.65 -49.32
CA ALA A 17 -11.79 -24.52 -48.47
C ALA A 17 -10.47 -24.85 -49.19
N ALA A 18 -9.34 -24.61 -48.54
CA ALA A 18 -8.05 -25.09 -49.03
C ALA A 18 -7.84 -26.52 -48.54
N ALA A 19 -7.87 -27.47 -49.48
CA ALA A 19 -7.64 -28.88 -49.26
C ALA A 19 -6.14 -29.22 -49.28
N LEU A 20 -5.76 -30.10 -48.35
CA LEU A 20 -4.54 -30.92 -48.37
C LEU A 20 -4.51 -31.83 -49.61
N PRO A 21 -3.33 -32.15 -50.16
CA PRO A 21 -3.18 -33.32 -51.01
C PRO A 21 -2.65 -34.50 -50.19
N SER A 22 -3.46 -35.56 -50.11
CA SER A 22 -3.04 -36.93 -49.85
C SER A 22 -2.97 -37.69 -51.18
N ARG A 23 -1.88 -38.41 -51.42
CA ARG A 23 -1.89 -39.56 -52.33
C ARG A 23 -0.96 -40.65 -51.82
N MET A 24 -1.55 -41.84 -51.65
CA MET A 24 -0.98 -43.10 -51.20
C MET A 24 -0.21 -43.80 -52.32
N SER A 25 0.79 -44.64 -51.94
CA SER A 25 0.86 -46.10 -52.20
C SER A 25 2.28 -46.64 -51.91
N GLY A 26 2.41 -47.65 -51.04
CA GLY A 26 3.68 -48.33 -50.61
C GLY A 26 4.24 -49.34 -51.64
N PRO A 27 4.88 -50.49 -51.27
CA PRO A 27 5.49 -50.95 -50.01
C PRO A 27 6.97 -51.47 -50.18
N HIS A 28 7.52 -52.10 -49.11
CA HIS A 28 8.83 -52.82 -48.98
C HIS A 28 10.07 -51.93 -48.68
N ASP A 29 11.00 -52.22 -47.76
CA ASP A 29 11.41 -53.44 -47.08
C ASP A 29 11.99 -53.16 -45.68
N ALA A 30 11.87 -54.15 -44.80
CA ALA A 30 12.37 -54.13 -43.43
C ALA A 30 13.83 -54.61 -43.36
N HIS A 31 14.71 -53.85 -42.68
CA HIS A 31 15.94 -54.38 -42.11
C HIS A 31 16.07 -53.99 -40.63
N ILE A 32 16.03 -55.03 -39.81
CA ILE A 32 16.27 -55.07 -38.37
C ILE A 32 17.78 -55.13 -38.12
N VAL A 33 18.30 -54.28 -37.23
CA VAL A 33 19.60 -54.50 -36.56
C VAL A 33 19.48 -54.08 -35.08
N PRO A 34 19.93 -54.91 -34.11
CA PRO A 34 19.51 -54.83 -32.70
C PRO A 34 20.36 -53.87 -31.86
N ARG A 35 19.73 -53.20 -30.89
CA ARG A 35 20.43 -52.50 -29.79
C ARG A 35 20.51 -53.40 -28.56
N HIS A 36 21.73 -53.79 -28.22
CA HIS A 36 22.06 -54.50 -27.00
C HIS A 36 21.87 -53.62 -25.75
N HIS A 37 21.06 -54.10 -24.81
CA HIS A 37 21.10 -53.66 -23.42
C HIS A 37 22.34 -54.26 -22.72
N ARG A 38 23.19 -53.41 -22.14
CA ARG A 38 24.19 -53.81 -21.15
C ARG A 38 23.86 -53.15 -19.81
N ASN A 39 23.54 -54.00 -18.84
CA ASN A 39 23.50 -53.67 -17.42
C ASN A 39 24.91 -53.32 -16.95
N VAL A 40 25.10 -52.12 -16.39
CA VAL A 40 26.34 -51.74 -15.69
C VAL A 40 26.00 -51.46 -14.23
N ARG A 41 26.62 -52.28 -13.37
CA ARG A 41 26.52 -52.30 -11.92
C ARG A 41 27.26 -51.08 -11.34
N ALA A 42 26.59 -50.27 -10.53
CA ALA A 42 27.22 -49.14 -9.84
C ALA A 42 28.24 -49.63 -8.79
N ARG A 43 29.49 -49.16 -8.90
CA ARG A 43 30.56 -49.38 -7.91
C ARG A 43 30.68 -48.15 -7.03
N LYS A 44 30.58 -48.35 -5.71
CA LYS A 44 30.73 -47.35 -4.65
C LYS A 44 32.19 -46.87 -4.63
N VAL A 45 32.43 -45.57 -4.70
CA VAL A 45 33.75 -44.93 -4.61
C VAL A 45 33.86 -44.25 -3.24
N GLU A 46 34.84 -44.64 -2.44
CA GLU A 46 35.22 -43.96 -1.19
C GLU A 46 36.14 -42.77 -1.49
N PRO A 47 36.05 -41.65 -0.74
CA PRO A 47 36.96 -40.53 -0.92
C PRO A 47 38.27 -40.73 -0.14
N GLY A 48 39.39 -40.78 -0.87
CA GLY A 48 40.75 -40.78 -0.34
C GLY A 48 41.25 -39.39 0.07
N HIS A 49 42.10 -39.38 1.10
CA HIS A 49 42.71 -38.21 1.73
C HIS A 49 43.57 -37.37 0.78
N SER A 50 43.41 -36.04 0.84
CA SER A 50 44.40 -35.08 0.31
C SER A 50 44.92 -34.19 1.44
N LYS A 51 46.26 -34.16 1.57
CA LYS A 51 47.03 -33.37 2.52
C LYS A 51 47.32 -31.99 1.92
N VAL A 52 46.90 -30.91 2.60
CA VAL A 52 47.52 -29.57 2.45
C VAL A 52 47.70 -28.92 3.83
N LYS A 53 48.80 -28.17 3.95
CA LYS A 53 49.59 -27.80 5.13
C LYS A 53 48.88 -26.98 6.21
N ARG A 54 49.23 -27.25 7.48
CA ARG A 54 48.98 -26.40 8.66
C ARG A 54 50.06 -25.31 8.78
N CYS A 55 49.64 -24.10 9.16
CA CYS A 55 50.45 -23.14 9.91
C CYS A 55 49.61 -22.59 11.08
N ALA A 56 50.30 -22.18 12.14
CA ALA A 56 49.89 -22.29 13.54
C ALA A 56 48.89 -21.25 14.07
N THR A 57 48.23 -21.67 15.15
CA THR A 57 47.31 -20.97 16.05
C THR A 57 47.96 -19.86 16.88
N SER A 58 47.25 -18.75 17.06
CA SER A 58 47.29 -17.95 18.29
C SER A 58 45.88 -17.50 18.65
N SER A 59 45.51 -17.70 19.91
CA SER A 59 44.21 -17.49 20.53
C SER A 59 43.89 -16.00 20.76
N SER A 60 42.60 -15.65 20.70
CA SER A 60 41.81 -15.11 21.83
C SER A 60 40.64 -14.22 21.37
N ALA A 61 39.51 -14.40 22.07
CA ALA A 61 38.30 -13.56 22.14
C ALA A 61 37.30 -13.59 20.94
N GLU A 62 36.27 -14.43 21.10
CA GLU A 62 34.94 -14.24 20.50
C GLU A 62 34.27 -12.98 21.07
N PRO A 63 33.50 -12.20 20.28
CA PRO A 63 32.45 -11.36 20.83
C PRO A 63 31.10 -12.08 20.77
N GLU A 64 30.47 -12.14 21.94
CA GLU A 64 29.15 -12.68 22.23
C GLU A 64 28.01 -12.13 21.36
N GLU A 65 27.07 -13.04 21.13
CA GLU A 65 25.70 -12.88 20.68
C GLU A 65 24.92 -11.88 21.55
N ILE A 66 24.49 -10.75 20.98
CA ILE A 66 23.60 -9.80 21.68
C ILE A 66 22.15 -10.20 21.46
N GLN A 67 21.59 -10.89 22.46
CA GLN A 67 20.16 -11.03 22.72
C GLN A 67 19.59 -9.69 23.23
N PRO A 68 18.43 -9.19 22.76
CA PRO A 68 17.79 -8.04 23.36
C PRO A 68 16.96 -8.47 24.57
N THR A 69 17.50 -8.28 25.77
CA THR A 69 16.72 -8.30 27.02
C THR A 69 16.09 -6.94 27.25
N GLY A 70 14.76 -6.93 27.44
CA GLY A 70 14.02 -5.76 27.91
C GLY A 70 13.95 -5.77 29.43
N VAL A 71 14.10 -4.59 30.05
CA VAL A 71 13.47 -4.27 31.34
C VAL A 71 13.01 -2.82 31.32
N TYR A 72 11.72 -2.64 31.57
CA TYR A 72 11.03 -1.39 31.85
C TYR A 72 11.48 -0.79 33.19
N ALA A 73 11.69 0.53 33.23
CA ALA A 73 11.58 1.30 34.46
C ALA A 73 10.76 2.56 34.16
N GLY A 74 9.52 2.59 34.68
CA GLY A 74 8.64 3.73 34.62
C GLY A 74 9.01 4.77 35.67
N ASN A 75 9.02 6.04 35.27
CA ASN A 75 8.98 7.15 36.21
C ASN A 75 7.56 7.72 36.23
N ALA A 76 6.84 7.35 37.29
CA ALA A 76 5.60 7.98 37.71
C ALA A 76 5.89 9.38 38.26
N ALA A 77 5.14 10.38 37.77
CA ALA A 77 5.11 11.72 38.33
C ALA A 77 4.47 11.67 39.73
N LYS A 78 5.22 12.13 40.74
CA LYS A 78 4.75 12.34 42.11
C LYS A 78 4.01 13.68 42.21
N THR A 79 2.81 13.59 42.73
CA THR A 79 1.96 14.64 43.28
C THR A 79 2.67 15.43 44.38
N THR A 80 2.56 16.76 44.36
CA THR A 80 2.69 17.60 45.57
C THR A 80 1.50 18.55 45.65
N LYS A 81 0.99 18.69 46.86
CA LYS A 81 -0.27 19.32 47.24
C LYS A 81 0.05 20.63 47.98
N ALA A 82 -0.76 21.65 47.66
CA ALA A 82 -1.18 22.80 48.47
C ALA A 82 -0.14 23.81 49.01
N SER A 83 -0.43 25.09 48.80
CA SER A 83 -0.63 26.06 49.89
C SER A 83 -1.39 27.32 49.40
N THR A 84 -2.03 27.95 50.37
CA THR A 84 -3.28 28.74 50.31
C THR A 84 -3.03 30.25 50.40
N SER A 85 -3.91 31.10 49.85
CA SER A 85 -4.44 32.33 50.50
C SER A 85 -5.58 32.93 49.64
N THR A 86 -6.86 32.91 50.08
CA THR A 86 -7.63 34.01 50.76
C THR A 86 -7.57 35.35 49.97
N ILE A 87 -8.66 36.01 49.55
CA ILE A 87 -9.84 36.56 50.28
C ILE A 87 -10.97 36.94 49.29
N SER A 88 -12.24 36.82 49.75
CA SER A 88 -13.54 37.50 49.46
C SER A 88 -13.70 38.48 48.28
N ALA A 89 -14.88 38.83 47.76
CA ALA A 89 -16.28 38.37 47.72
C ALA A 89 -17.04 39.54 47.06
N SER A 90 -17.95 39.30 46.10
CA SER A 90 -19.20 40.05 45.86
C SER A 90 -19.74 39.85 44.43
N GLU A 91 -20.93 39.28 44.34
CA GLU A 91 -21.95 39.52 43.30
C GLU A 91 -23.04 40.44 43.92
N PRO A 92 -24.12 40.87 43.23
CA PRO A 92 -24.48 40.86 41.79
C PRO A 92 -25.00 42.23 41.29
N VAL A 93 -25.21 42.43 39.98
CA VAL A 93 -26.31 43.30 39.46
C VAL A 93 -26.76 42.83 38.06
N GLU A 94 -28.02 42.40 37.94
CA GLU A 94 -28.82 42.39 36.71
C GLU A 94 -29.37 43.80 36.42
N THR A 95 -29.49 44.21 35.15
CA THR A 95 -30.71 44.88 34.65
C THR A 95 -30.84 44.79 33.12
N GLU A 96 -32.10 44.66 32.71
CA GLU A 96 -32.69 44.38 31.40
C GLU A 96 -32.74 45.54 30.37
N THR A 97 -32.99 45.13 29.11
CA THR A 97 -33.71 45.83 28.01
C THR A 97 -33.05 47.07 27.39
N LYS A 98 -33.13 47.35 26.07
CA LYS A 98 -34.30 47.26 25.18
C LYS A 98 -33.88 47.25 23.70
N SER A 99 -34.71 46.62 22.91
CA SER A 99 -34.78 46.53 21.45
C SER A 99 -34.99 47.87 20.73
N THR A 100 -34.52 47.97 19.47
CA THR A 100 -35.20 48.78 18.43
C THR A 100 -34.99 48.17 17.03
N LYS A 101 -36.09 48.06 16.30
CA LYS A 101 -36.26 47.55 14.92
C LYS A 101 -36.21 48.70 13.90
N SER A 102 -36.13 48.27 12.63
CA SER A 102 -36.61 48.92 11.39
C SER A 102 -35.47 49.52 10.55
N SER A 103 -35.40 49.36 9.22
CA SER A 103 -36.48 49.22 8.26
C SER A 103 -36.06 48.52 6.96
N THR A 104 -37.07 48.01 6.28
CA THR A 104 -37.09 47.31 5.00
C THR A 104 -37.07 48.30 3.83
N GLN A 105 -36.40 47.96 2.72
CA GLN A 105 -36.86 48.34 1.39
C GLN A 105 -36.51 47.29 0.34
N SER A 106 -37.49 47.03 -0.51
CA SER A 106 -37.57 46.01 -1.54
C SER A 106 -37.16 46.58 -2.89
N SER A 107 -36.42 45.84 -3.71
CA SER A 107 -36.49 45.95 -5.17
C SER A 107 -36.11 44.64 -5.86
N THR A 108 -36.71 44.48 -7.02
CA THR A 108 -37.05 43.25 -7.74
C THR A 108 -35.91 42.64 -8.57
N LYS A 109 -36.06 41.33 -8.83
CA LYS A 109 -35.26 40.43 -9.69
C LYS A 109 -34.69 41.05 -10.98
N THR A 110 -33.47 40.64 -11.36
CA THR A 110 -33.13 40.10 -12.69
C THR A 110 -31.88 39.19 -12.59
N SER A 111 -31.95 38.06 -13.28
CA SER A 111 -30.97 36.99 -13.35
C SER A 111 -29.76 37.36 -14.21
N SER A 112 -28.55 37.15 -13.69
CA SER A 112 -27.39 36.78 -14.50
C SER A 112 -26.38 36.03 -13.63
N VAL A 113 -26.18 34.77 -13.96
CA VAL A 113 -25.19 33.87 -13.37
C VAL A 113 -23.81 34.38 -13.76
N GLU A 114 -23.07 34.92 -12.80
CA GLU A 114 -21.63 35.05 -12.89
C GLU A 114 -21.05 34.62 -11.55
N ALA A 115 -20.62 33.36 -11.50
CA ALA A 115 -20.01 32.78 -10.32
C ALA A 115 -18.64 33.44 -10.12
N SER A 116 -18.59 34.45 -9.26
CA SER A 116 -17.36 34.97 -8.68
C SER A 116 -16.66 33.86 -7.90
N LEU A 117 -15.49 33.43 -8.40
CA LEU A 117 -14.59 32.53 -7.69
C LEU A 117 -14.20 33.12 -6.33
N PRO A 118 -14.17 32.33 -5.24
CA PRO A 118 -13.39 32.69 -4.07
C PRO A 118 -11.91 32.51 -4.41
N THR A 119 -11.20 33.62 -4.46
CA THR A 119 -9.74 33.70 -4.43
C THR A 119 -9.31 33.51 -2.97
N GLY A 120 -8.77 32.33 -2.65
CA GLY A 120 -8.22 32.01 -1.33
C GLY A 120 -7.69 30.58 -1.33
N GLY A 121 -6.37 30.43 -1.41
CA GLY A 121 -5.72 29.20 -1.85
C GLY A 121 -5.79 28.00 -0.90
N THR A 122 -5.82 26.83 -1.50
CA THR A 122 -5.27 25.57 -0.96
C THR A 122 -4.83 24.73 -2.15
N GLY A 123 -3.54 24.42 -2.32
CA GLY A 123 -3.04 23.53 -3.37
C GLY A 123 -3.39 22.05 -3.15
N GLY A 124 -4.54 21.78 -2.53
CA GLY A 124 -5.22 20.50 -2.61
C GLY A 124 -5.58 20.24 -4.07
N ILE A 125 -5.51 18.98 -4.52
CA ILE A 125 -6.09 18.65 -5.82
C ILE A 125 -7.58 18.94 -5.66
N SER A 126 -8.16 19.76 -6.54
CA SER A 126 -9.61 19.96 -6.57
C SER A 126 -10.27 18.58 -6.63
N ILE A 127 -10.99 18.22 -5.58
CA ILE A 127 -11.65 16.93 -5.47
C ILE A 127 -12.78 16.92 -6.51
N GLY A 128 -12.50 16.45 -7.72
CA GLY A 128 -13.53 16.15 -8.71
C GLY A 128 -14.21 14.83 -8.38
N ASP A 129 -15.39 14.56 -8.95
CA ASP A 129 -16.23 13.38 -8.65
C ASP A 129 -15.47 12.04 -8.62
N LYS A 130 -14.48 11.86 -9.50
CA LYS A 130 -13.63 10.65 -9.55
C LYS A 130 -12.70 10.51 -8.34
N LEU A 131 -12.21 11.63 -7.80
CA LEU A 131 -11.39 11.66 -6.60
C LEU A 131 -12.26 11.59 -5.34
N THR A 132 -13.46 12.17 -5.33
CA THR A 132 -14.41 12.05 -4.21
C THR A 132 -14.69 10.59 -3.86
N ALA A 133 -14.79 9.72 -4.87
CA ALA A 133 -14.96 8.27 -4.68
C ALA A 133 -13.76 7.57 -3.97
N LEU A 134 -12.59 8.20 -3.93
CA LEU A 134 -11.40 7.70 -3.21
C LEU A 134 -11.28 8.22 -1.78
N PHE A 135 -12.11 9.19 -1.41
CA PHE A 135 -11.95 9.96 -0.20
C PHE A 135 -13.18 9.85 0.71
N PRO A 136 -13.02 10.21 1.99
CA PRO A 136 -14.02 9.87 3.00
C PRO A 136 -15.38 10.58 2.90
N ASP A 137 -15.56 11.54 2.00
CA ASP A 137 -16.82 12.29 1.87
C ASP A 137 -17.99 11.43 1.37
N GLY A 138 -17.71 10.27 0.77
CA GLY A 138 -18.72 9.28 0.35
C GLY A 138 -18.99 8.17 1.38
N VAL A 139 -18.40 8.25 2.57
CA VAL A 139 -18.58 7.25 3.63
C VAL A 139 -19.96 7.41 4.25
N SER A 140 -20.66 6.30 4.52
CA SER A 140 -21.92 6.35 5.26
C SER A 140 -21.76 7.21 6.52
N SER A 141 -22.79 7.95 6.92
CA SER A 141 -22.78 8.88 8.07
C SER A 141 -22.48 8.25 9.44
N LYS A 142 -22.04 6.99 9.46
CA LYS A 142 -21.74 6.16 10.64
C LYS A 142 -20.33 5.55 10.61
N GLY A 143 -19.56 5.69 9.52
CA GLY A 143 -18.24 5.07 9.38
C GLY A 143 -17.09 5.98 9.82
N SER A 144 -16.08 5.41 10.49
CA SER A 144 -14.87 6.14 10.86
C SER A 144 -14.13 6.65 9.63
N SER A 145 -13.71 7.91 9.66
CA SER A 145 -12.97 8.55 8.58
C SER A 145 -12.07 9.68 9.05
N TRP A 146 -10.96 9.86 8.34
CA TRP A 146 -10.07 11.01 8.54
C TRP A 146 -9.26 11.31 7.28
N SER A 147 -8.80 12.56 7.17
CA SER A 147 -7.88 12.99 6.12
C SER A 147 -6.92 14.05 6.64
N THR A 148 -5.71 14.08 6.10
CA THR A 148 -4.75 15.19 6.29
C THR A 148 -4.85 16.26 5.20
N ASN A 149 -5.71 16.04 4.19
CA ASN A 149 -5.94 17.03 3.13
C ASN A 149 -6.83 18.15 3.68
N PRO A 150 -6.37 19.42 3.66
CA PRO A 150 -7.10 20.55 4.23
C PRO A 150 -8.41 20.88 3.52
N ALA A 151 -8.69 20.29 2.35
CA ALA A 151 -9.97 20.43 1.66
C ALA A 151 -11.14 19.78 2.43
N PHE A 152 -10.87 18.83 3.32
CA PHE A 152 -11.90 18.19 4.14
C PHE A 152 -12.14 18.98 5.44
N SER A 153 -13.42 19.19 5.79
CA SER A 153 -13.83 19.98 6.95
C SER A 153 -13.39 19.38 8.30
N ASN A 154 -13.19 18.06 8.37
CA ASN A 154 -12.70 17.34 9.54
C ASN A 154 -11.23 16.93 9.40
N SER A 155 -10.45 17.65 8.60
CA SER A 155 -9.04 17.34 8.37
C SER A 155 -8.21 17.46 9.65
N ILE A 156 -7.24 16.55 9.79
CA ILE A 156 -6.23 16.56 10.85
C ILE A 156 -4.90 17.07 10.30
N ALA A 157 -3.98 17.49 11.17
CA ALA A 157 -2.67 17.92 10.71
C ALA A 157 -1.86 16.74 10.13
N LEU A 158 -1.13 16.98 9.03
CA LEU A 158 -0.08 16.05 8.59
C LEU A 158 1.08 16.10 9.60
N SER A 159 1.06 15.22 10.59
CA SER A 159 2.05 15.16 11.68
C SER A 159 2.08 13.76 12.29
N ASP A 160 3.21 13.39 12.88
CA ASP A 160 3.37 12.10 13.56
C ASP A 160 2.36 11.92 14.70
N ASP A 161 2.10 12.98 15.47
CA ASP A 161 1.14 12.98 16.58
C ASP A 161 -0.30 12.73 16.10
N SER A 162 -0.74 13.47 15.07
CA SER A 162 -2.10 13.31 14.52
C SER A 162 -2.31 11.94 13.87
N LEU A 163 -1.27 11.41 13.22
CA LEU A 163 -1.26 10.07 12.65
C LEU A 163 -1.09 8.97 13.70
N ARG A 164 -0.81 9.34 14.96
CA ARG A 164 -0.44 8.44 16.06
C ARG A 164 0.64 7.45 15.61
N ALA A 165 1.74 8.00 15.10
CA ALA A 165 2.86 7.25 14.58
C ALA A 165 3.50 6.38 15.67
N THR A 166 3.73 5.10 15.36
CA THR A 166 4.36 4.13 16.26
C THR A 166 5.48 3.37 15.57
N LYS A 167 6.37 2.77 16.37
CA LYS A 167 7.57 2.03 15.90
C LYS A 167 8.39 2.82 14.86
N MET A 168 8.52 4.12 15.10
CA MET A 168 9.24 5.02 14.22
C MET A 168 10.75 4.74 14.25
N MET A 169 11.38 4.72 13.09
CA MET A 169 12.83 4.62 12.99
C MET A 169 13.49 5.99 13.19
N ALA A 170 13.97 6.26 14.40
CA ALA A 170 14.51 7.56 14.82
C ALA A 170 15.64 8.13 13.94
N ARG A 171 16.40 7.29 13.22
CA ARG A 171 17.49 7.74 12.34
C ARG A 171 17.02 8.33 11.00
N LEU A 172 15.73 8.23 10.70
CA LEU A 172 15.14 8.70 9.45
C LEU A 172 14.34 9.97 9.73
N SER A 173 14.59 11.03 8.97
CA SER A 173 13.85 12.29 9.07
C SER A 173 12.82 12.39 7.94
N HIS A 174 11.67 12.97 8.27
CA HIS A 174 10.56 13.15 7.34
C HIS A 174 9.86 14.50 7.59
N PRO A 175 10.55 15.63 7.40
CA PRO A 175 9.98 16.95 7.67
C PRO A 175 8.77 17.21 6.78
N VAL A 176 7.80 17.93 7.31
CA VAL A 176 6.66 18.45 6.54
C VAL A 176 7.04 19.79 5.94
N VAL A 177 7.01 19.86 4.61
CA VAL A 177 7.41 21.03 3.80
C VAL A 177 6.32 21.39 2.80
N GLU A 178 6.37 22.58 2.22
CA GLU A 178 5.56 22.91 1.05
C GLU A 178 6.19 22.32 -0.22
N LYS A 179 5.40 21.61 -1.02
CA LYS A 179 5.78 21.06 -2.31
C LYS A 179 4.64 21.26 -3.30
N GLU A 180 4.82 22.20 -4.23
CA GLU A 180 3.86 22.51 -5.30
C GLU A 180 2.43 22.73 -4.78
N GLY A 181 2.31 23.59 -3.76
CA GLY A 181 1.02 23.96 -3.15
C GLY A 181 0.47 22.98 -2.11
N LYS A 182 1.19 21.91 -1.80
CA LYS A 182 0.82 20.95 -0.75
C LYS A 182 1.79 20.95 0.41
N LYS A 183 1.25 20.90 1.63
CA LYS A 183 1.99 20.40 2.80
C LYS A 183 2.27 18.92 2.62
N ALA A 184 3.53 18.54 2.61
CA ALA A 184 3.94 17.18 2.31
C ALA A 184 5.12 16.72 3.16
N MET A 185 5.05 15.48 3.60
CA MET A 185 6.12 14.76 4.28
C MET A 185 7.22 14.42 3.26
N GLN A 186 8.37 15.08 3.35
CA GLN A 186 9.52 14.85 2.47
C GLN A 186 10.33 13.65 2.93
N ILE A 187 10.51 12.67 2.04
CA ILE A 187 11.33 11.48 2.28
C ILE A 187 12.60 11.60 1.45
N SER A 188 13.76 11.48 2.10
CA SER A 188 15.07 11.54 1.44
C SER A 188 15.70 10.15 1.38
N PHE A 189 16.34 9.82 0.26
CA PHE A 189 17.12 8.62 0.04
C PHE A 189 18.54 9.02 -0.31
N ALA A 190 19.50 8.83 0.59
CA ALA A 190 20.89 9.03 0.23
C ALA A 190 21.31 7.96 -0.79
N ARG A 191 22.23 8.31 -1.68
CA ARG A 191 22.89 7.38 -2.59
C ARG A 191 23.44 6.20 -1.79
N GLY A 192 23.21 4.98 -2.27
CA GLY A 192 23.63 3.77 -1.60
C GLY A 192 22.66 3.27 -0.52
N SER A 193 21.59 4.01 -0.18
CA SER A 193 20.61 3.54 0.81
C SER A 193 19.70 2.45 0.24
N TYR A 194 19.48 1.38 1.01
CA TYR A 194 18.48 0.34 0.74
C TYR A 194 18.07 -0.37 2.02
N ALA A 195 16.80 -0.81 2.12
CA ALA A 195 16.27 -1.67 3.19
C ALA A 195 16.68 -1.28 4.63
N TYR A 196 16.95 0.02 4.83
CA TYR A 196 17.53 0.57 6.05
C TYR A 196 18.85 -0.10 6.51
N ARG A 197 19.61 -0.67 5.58
CA ARG A 197 20.92 -1.29 5.81
C ARG A 197 22.04 -0.30 5.50
N GLY A 198 23.21 -0.56 6.10
CA GLY A 198 24.41 0.25 5.92
C GLY A 198 24.31 1.66 6.51
N ASN A 199 25.33 2.47 6.21
CA ASN A 199 25.48 3.81 6.79
C ASN A 199 24.63 4.86 6.07
N ALA A 200 24.32 4.66 4.78
CA ALA A 200 23.49 5.58 4.01
C ALA A 200 22.05 5.56 4.55
N ALA A 201 21.60 6.68 5.11
CA ALA A 201 20.22 6.86 5.54
C ALA A 201 19.31 7.05 4.33
N GLY A 202 18.14 6.42 4.34
CA GLY A 202 17.18 6.63 3.28
C GLY A 202 15.83 6.04 3.60
N GLY A 203 14.80 6.83 3.33
CA GLY A 203 13.41 6.41 3.51
C GLY A 203 12.75 6.91 4.78
N VAL A 204 11.63 6.27 5.10
CA VAL A 204 10.79 6.53 6.28
C VAL A 204 10.21 5.22 6.77
N SER A 205 10.04 5.06 8.07
CA SER A 205 9.44 3.85 8.64
C SER A 205 8.70 4.16 9.94
N PHE A 206 7.39 4.04 9.91
CA PHE A 206 6.51 4.01 11.08
C PHE A 206 5.19 3.32 10.71
N TYR A 207 4.35 3.07 11.72
CA TYR A 207 2.97 2.66 11.53
C TYR A 207 2.04 3.79 12.01
N ALA A 208 1.09 4.18 11.17
CA ALA A 208 0.09 5.19 11.47
C ALA A 208 -1.21 4.51 11.88
N LEU A 209 -1.65 4.73 13.12
CA LEU A 209 -2.92 4.19 13.63
C LEU A 209 -4.11 5.09 13.22
N GLY A 210 -3.83 6.34 12.84
CA GLY A 210 -4.85 7.37 12.67
C GLY A 210 -5.42 7.87 14.00
N PRO A 211 -6.30 8.89 13.97
CA PRO A 211 -6.90 9.47 15.17
C PRO A 211 -7.67 8.44 16.00
N ALA A 212 -7.51 8.49 17.32
CA ALA A 212 -8.19 7.56 18.22
C ALA A 212 -9.72 7.70 18.19
N SER A 213 -10.24 8.86 17.80
CA SER A 213 -11.66 9.14 17.61
C SER A 213 -12.26 8.52 16.34
N GLN A 214 -11.44 7.89 15.49
CA GLN A 214 -11.84 7.31 14.20
C GLN A 214 -11.33 5.86 14.10
N PRO A 215 -11.82 4.94 14.95
CA PRO A 215 -11.32 3.57 15.01
C PRO A 215 -11.68 2.77 13.75
N ILE A 216 -10.78 1.89 13.30
CA ILE A 216 -10.95 1.07 12.09
C ILE A 216 -11.00 -0.44 12.38
N THR A 217 -10.91 -0.85 13.64
CA THR A 217 -10.71 -2.26 14.02
C THR A 217 -11.93 -3.13 13.74
N ASP A 218 -13.10 -2.56 13.52
CA ASP A 218 -14.31 -3.32 13.16
C ASP A 218 -14.57 -3.34 11.65
N ALA A 219 -13.70 -2.72 10.86
CA ALA A 219 -13.90 -2.57 9.42
C ALA A 219 -13.76 -3.91 8.68
N LYS A 220 -14.77 -4.22 7.89
CA LYS A 220 -14.73 -5.25 6.85
C LYS A 220 -14.29 -4.66 5.52
N VAL A 221 -14.73 -3.46 5.18
CA VAL A 221 -14.30 -2.74 3.97
C VAL A 221 -13.68 -1.41 4.38
N LEU A 222 -12.47 -1.13 3.92
CA LEU A 222 -11.80 0.14 4.19
C LEU A 222 -11.02 0.64 2.99
N THR A 223 -10.86 1.97 2.93
CA THR A 223 -9.99 2.63 1.97
C THR A 223 -8.83 3.30 2.67
N PHE A 224 -7.67 3.28 2.01
CA PHE A 224 -6.51 4.07 2.37
C PHE A 224 -5.93 4.72 1.12
N SER A 225 -5.75 6.04 1.17
CA SER A 225 -5.23 6.82 0.06
C SER A 225 -4.22 7.86 0.53
N TYR A 226 -3.38 8.30 -0.39
CA TYR A 226 -2.43 9.39 -0.20
C TYR A 226 -2.01 9.95 -1.56
N ALA A 227 -1.62 11.22 -1.57
CA ALA A 227 -0.90 11.82 -2.68
C ALA A 227 0.59 11.50 -2.55
N LEU A 228 1.24 11.22 -3.67
CA LEU A 228 2.69 11.07 -3.74
C LEU A 228 3.29 11.84 -4.91
N PHE A 229 4.52 12.31 -4.73
CA PHE A 229 5.32 12.98 -5.75
C PHE A 229 6.70 12.35 -5.76
N PHE A 230 7.08 11.68 -6.84
CA PHE A 230 8.48 11.35 -7.08
C PHE A 230 9.16 12.59 -7.68
N GLU A 231 10.34 12.97 -7.20
CA GLU A 231 11.02 14.14 -7.76
C GLU A 231 11.29 14.00 -9.26
N ASP A 232 11.51 15.12 -9.93
CA ASP A 232 11.88 15.08 -11.34
C ASP A 232 13.19 14.29 -11.55
N GLY A 233 13.21 13.42 -12.56
CA GLY A 233 14.36 12.56 -12.83
C GLY A 233 14.61 11.44 -11.82
N PHE A 234 13.68 11.15 -10.89
CA PHE A 234 13.80 10.06 -9.91
C PHE A 234 14.20 8.74 -10.58
N LYS A 235 15.19 8.05 -10.01
CA LYS A 235 15.75 6.80 -10.51
C LYS A 235 15.24 5.62 -9.69
N PHE A 236 14.24 4.95 -10.23
CA PHE A 236 13.56 3.81 -9.58
C PHE A 236 14.44 2.59 -9.27
N ASN A 237 15.59 2.46 -9.96
CA ASN A 237 16.47 1.28 -9.89
C ASN A 237 15.67 -0.03 -10.02
N LYS A 238 15.87 -1.02 -9.15
CA LYS A 238 15.12 -2.29 -9.17
C LYS A 238 13.77 -2.20 -8.46
N GLY A 239 13.59 -1.22 -7.58
CA GLY A 239 12.35 -1.01 -6.85
C GLY A 239 12.51 -0.58 -5.40
N GLY A 240 11.37 -0.36 -4.77
CA GLY A 240 11.28 0.03 -3.36
C GLY A 240 9.83 0.07 -2.87
N LYS A 241 9.67 0.30 -1.58
CA LYS A 241 8.37 0.23 -0.88
C LYS A 241 7.65 1.56 -0.85
N LEU A 242 6.33 1.49 -0.85
CA LEU A 242 5.43 2.60 -0.62
C LEU A 242 4.38 2.21 0.45
N PRO A 243 3.77 3.21 1.12
CA PRO A 243 2.77 2.97 2.16
C PRO A 243 1.59 2.12 1.70
N GLY A 244 1.03 1.35 2.62
CA GLY A 244 -0.24 0.65 2.43
C GLY A 244 -0.81 0.10 3.73
N LEU A 245 -1.93 -0.63 3.64
CA LEU A 245 -2.63 -1.13 4.81
C LEU A 245 -1.94 -2.34 5.44
N TYR A 246 -2.19 -2.52 6.75
CA TYR A 246 -1.80 -3.71 7.49
C TYR A 246 -2.84 -4.04 8.56
N GLY A 247 -2.82 -5.30 8.99
CA GLY A 247 -3.70 -5.78 10.03
C GLY A 247 -3.20 -7.08 10.67
N GLY A 248 -3.91 -7.50 11.71
CA GLY A 248 -3.60 -8.70 12.45
C GLY A 248 -4.43 -8.86 13.70
N VAL A 249 -4.18 -9.96 14.42
CA VAL A 249 -4.94 -10.35 15.62
C VAL A 249 -4.60 -9.51 16.87
N SER A 250 -3.53 -8.72 16.80
CA SER A 250 -3.12 -7.74 17.81
C SER A 250 -2.18 -6.72 17.18
N ASN A 251 -1.91 -5.61 17.88
CA ASN A 251 -0.91 -4.62 17.45
C ASN A 251 0.48 -5.22 17.27
N GLU A 252 0.86 -6.16 18.15
CA GLU A 252 2.17 -6.82 18.11
C GLU A 252 2.32 -7.67 16.85
N GLU A 253 1.36 -8.58 16.64
CA GLU A 253 1.35 -9.53 15.52
C GLU A 253 1.18 -8.82 14.17
N ALA A 254 0.35 -7.78 14.10
CA ALA A 254 0.09 -7.04 12.87
C ALA A 254 1.36 -6.44 12.23
N THR A 255 2.35 -6.08 13.05
CA THR A 255 3.64 -5.55 12.57
C THR A 255 4.63 -6.63 12.10
N GLY A 256 4.23 -7.90 12.15
CA GLY A 256 5.04 -9.07 11.81
C GLY A 256 5.10 -9.39 10.30
N CYS A 257 4.11 -8.99 9.50
CA CYS A 257 3.99 -9.40 8.10
C CYS A 257 4.81 -8.52 7.14
N SER A 258 6.14 -8.58 7.28
CA SER A 258 7.11 -7.84 6.47
C SER A 258 8.53 -8.44 6.54
N GLY A 259 9.37 -8.12 5.54
CA GLY A 259 10.81 -8.45 5.59
C GLY A 259 11.13 -9.94 5.46
N GLY A 260 10.24 -10.72 4.84
CA GLY A 260 10.35 -12.18 4.72
C GLY A 260 9.60 -12.94 5.82
N ARG A 261 9.11 -12.24 6.85
CA ARG A 261 8.28 -12.84 7.90
C ARG A 261 6.83 -12.90 7.45
N ARG A 262 6.21 -14.08 7.60
CA ARG A 262 4.81 -14.37 7.27
C ARG A 262 4.16 -15.08 8.44
N SER A 263 2.87 -14.84 8.65
CA SER A 263 2.08 -15.50 9.69
C SER A 263 0.61 -15.44 9.29
N ASP A 264 -0.18 -16.41 9.74
CA ASP A 264 -1.65 -16.37 9.61
C ASP A 264 -2.29 -15.30 10.51
N LYS A 265 -1.52 -14.76 11.45
CA LYS A 265 -1.97 -13.78 12.44
C LYS A 265 -1.88 -12.32 11.96
N CYS A 266 -1.33 -12.08 10.77
CA CYS A 266 -1.17 -10.74 10.21
C CYS A 266 -1.30 -10.74 8.70
N TRP A 267 -1.43 -9.54 8.13
CA TRP A 267 -1.41 -9.30 6.70
C TRP A 267 -0.92 -7.88 6.39
N SER A 268 -0.42 -7.65 5.18
CA SER A 268 -0.14 -6.31 4.67
C SER A 268 -0.34 -6.20 3.16
N THR A 269 -0.76 -5.02 2.70
CA THR A 269 -1.07 -4.70 1.29
C THR A 269 -0.38 -3.39 0.91
N ARG A 270 0.95 -3.39 0.96
CA ARG A 270 1.76 -2.23 0.56
C ARG A 270 1.82 -2.07 -0.94
N PHE A 271 2.28 -0.93 -1.39
CA PHE A 271 2.66 -0.75 -2.80
C PHE A 271 4.17 -0.87 -2.96
N MET A 272 4.60 -1.12 -4.19
CA MET A 272 5.98 -0.97 -4.61
C MET A 272 6.10 -0.16 -5.89
N TRP A 273 7.24 0.50 -6.05
CA TRP A 273 7.76 0.78 -7.38
C TRP A 273 8.77 -0.29 -7.79
N ARG A 274 8.94 -0.44 -9.09
CA ARG A 274 9.90 -1.31 -9.77
C ARG A 274 10.65 -0.48 -10.82
N ALA A 275 11.53 -1.15 -11.55
CA ALA A 275 12.27 -0.54 -12.66
C ALA A 275 11.32 0.20 -13.61
N ASN A 276 11.81 1.33 -14.14
CA ASN A 276 11.10 2.19 -15.08
C ASN A 276 9.75 2.72 -14.58
N GLY A 277 9.53 2.74 -13.26
CA GLY A 277 8.29 3.25 -12.66
C GLY A 277 7.16 2.24 -12.63
N ALA A 278 7.36 0.99 -13.05
CA ALA A 278 6.33 -0.05 -12.92
C ALA A 278 5.87 -0.17 -11.47
N ALA A 279 4.56 -0.27 -11.27
CA ALA A 279 3.95 -0.33 -9.96
C ALA A 279 3.36 -1.73 -9.70
N GLU A 280 3.18 -2.08 -8.42
CA GLU A 280 2.52 -3.33 -8.03
C GLU A 280 1.88 -3.18 -6.65
N VAL A 281 0.89 -4.03 -6.37
CA VAL A 281 0.49 -4.33 -4.99
C VAL A 281 1.43 -5.40 -4.47
N TYR A 282 2.04 -5.14 -3.32
CA TYR A 282 2.96 -6.05 -2.67
C TYR A 282 2.37 -6.57 -1.37
N THR A 283 1.92 -7.82 -1.39
CA THR A 283 1.11 -8.38 -0.32
C THR A 283 1.86 -9.40 0.52
N TYR A 284 1.66 -9.36 1.83
CA TYR A 284 1.89 -10.50 2.71
C TYR A 284 0.53 -11.08 3.12
N LEU A 285 0.19 -12.22 2.54
CA LEU A 285 -1.06 -12.95 2.82
C LEU A 285 -0.78 -14.20 3.67
N PRO A 286 -1.79 -14.67 4.44
CA PRO A 286 -1.68 -15.84 5.31
C PRO A 286 -1.09 -17.08 4.59
N PRO A 287 0.01 -17.67 5.10
CA PRO A 287 0.60 -18.88 4.53
C PRO A 287 -0.36 -20.07 4.43
N SER A 288 -1.27 -20.29 5.39
CA SER A 288 -2.21 -21.41 5.32
C SER A 288 -3.23 -21.29 4.17
N ALA A 289 -3.43 -20.08 3.64
CA ALA A 289 -4.29 -19.82 2.50
C ALA A 289 -3.52 -19.69 1.18
N GLU A 290 -2.23 -20.03 1.16
CA GLU A 290 -1.36 -19.82 0.00
C GLU A 290 -1.89 -20.48 -1.28
N SER A 291 -2.39 -21.71 -1.21
CA SER A 291 -2.96 -22.41 -2.37
C SER A 291 -4.18 -21.68 -2.96
N ALA A 292 -5.10 -21.22 -2.09
CA ALA A 292 -6.28 -20.48 -2.50
C ALA A 292 -5.91 -19.12 -3.12
N ASN A 293 -5.01 -18.38 -2.47
CA ASN A 293 -4.57 -17.08 -2.98
C ASN A 293 -3.78 -17.23 -4.29
N LYS A 294 -2.92 -18.25 -4.43
CA LYS A 294 -2.21 -18.52 -5.70
C LYS A 294 -3.17 -18.76 -6.85
N LYS A 295 -4.23 -19.53 -6.62
CA LYS A 295 -5.27 -19.76 -7.62
C LYS A 295 -5.99 -18.46 -8.01
N ALA A 296 -6.20 -17.57 -7.06
CA ALA A 296 -6.92 -16.32 -7.28
C ALA A 296 -6.09 -15.30 -8.08
N VAL A 297 -4.81 -15.13 -7.76
CA VAL A 297 -4.03 -13.95 -8.22
C VAL A 297 -2.65 -14.26 -8.79
N CYS A 298 -2.30 -15.53 -8.97
CA CYS A 298 -0.97 -15.93 -9.45
C CYS A 298 -1.06 -16.79 -10.71
N SER A 299 -2.03 -16.48 -11.57
CA SER A 299 -2.27 -17.15 -12.86
C SER A 299 -1.73 -16.35 -14.06
N GLY A 300 -1.30 -15.10 -13.86
CA GLY A 300 -0.66 -14.27 -14.87
C GLY A 300 0.85 -14.53 -14.99
N SER A 301 1.43 -14.25 -16.16
CA SER A 301 2.87 -14.41 -16.44
C SER A 301 3.78 -13.47 -15.64
N ASP A 302 3.25 -12.36 -15.13
CA ASP A 302 4.01 -11.29 -14.47
C ASP A 302 3.81 -11.26 -12.93
N ASP A 303 2.96 -12.14 -12.40
CA ASP A 303 2.74 -12.25 -10.96
C ASP A 303 3.82 -13.12 -10.31
N HIS A 304 4.56 -12.55 -9.36
CA HIS A 304 5.62 -13.27 -8.65
C HIS A 304 5.13 -13.65 -7.25
N CYS A 305 4.53 -14.84 -7.15
CA CYS A 305 4.00 -15.43 -5.92
C CYS A 305 4.86 -16.58 -5.39
N THR A 306 6.17 -16.37 -5.33
CA THR A 306 7.14 -17.42 -4.97
C THR A 306 8.09 -16.94 -3.88
N GLY A 307 8.49 -17.85 -2.99
CA GLY A 307 9.44 -17.60 -1.91
C GLY A 307 8.82 -17.02 -0.64
N ASP A 308 9.69 -16.62 0.30
CA ASP A 308 9.30 -16.16 1.64
C ASP A 308 8.94 -14.67 1.68
N TYR A 309 9.23 -13.95 0.59
CA TYR A 309 8.88 -12.55 0.44
C TYR A 309 7.40 -12.37 0.04
N GLY A 310 6.95 -11.13 0.11
CA GLY A 310 5.59 -10.78 -0.29
C GLY A 310 5.40 -10.96 -1.79
N TRP A 311 4.15 -11.17 -2.18
CA TRP A 311 3.81 -11.41 -3.57
C TRP A 311 3.65 -10.11 -4.32
N SER A 312 4.15 -10.11 -5.55
CA SER A 312 4.03 -9.01 -6.49
C SER A 312 2.81 -9.25 -7.37
N LEU A 313 1.77 -8.46 -7.19
CA LEU A 313 0.49 -8.61 -7.89
C LEU A 313 0.25 -7.42 -8.80
N GLY A 314 -0.04 -7.70 -10.08
CA GLY A 314 -0.31 -6.68 -11.09
C GLY A 314 0.90 -5.81 -11.43
N ARG A 315 2.11 -6.38 -11.44
CA ARG A 315 3.31 -5.59 -11.73
C ARG A 315 3.24 -4.99 -13.13
N GLY A 316 3.40 -3.67 -13.21
CA GLY A 316 3.50 -2.94 -14.48
C GLY A 316 2.16 -2.75 -15.20
N VAL A 317 1.04 -3.19 -14.63
CA VAL A 317 -0.29 -2.88 -15.19
C VAL A 317 -0.65 -1.40 -15.00
N TRP A 318 0.05 -0.71 -14.08
CA TRP A 318 0.17 0.76 -14.06
C TRP A 318 1.60 1.19 -13.74
N ASN A 319 1.88 2.48 -13.95
CA ASN A 319 3.19 3.08 -13.74
C ASN A 319 3.10 4.35 -12.89
N TRP A 320 4.12 4.57 -12.07
CA TRP A 320 4.36 5.80 -11.35
C TRP A 320 4.94 6.88 -12.26
N LYS A 321 4.48 8.11 -12.09
CA LYS A 321 5.05 9.29 -12.75
C LYS A 321 6.10 9.95 -11.86
N VAL A 322 7.05 10.64 -12.51
CA VAL A 322 8.02 11.54 -11.87
C VAL A 322 7.63 12.98 -12.16
N GLY A 323 8.01 13.90 -11.29
CA GLY A 323 7.79 15.34 -11.49
C GLY A 323 6.33 15.78 -11.44
N ALA A 324 5.41 14.94 -10.93
CA ALA A 324 4.00 15.27 -10.81
C ALA A 324 3.37 14.63 -9.57
N TRP A 325 2.39 15.33 -8.99
CA TRP A 325 1.52 14.76 -7.98
C TRP A 325 0.60 13.72 -8.62
N GLN A 326 0.45 12.59 -7.94
CA GLN A 326 -0.51 11.55 -8.26
C GLN A 326 -1.14 11.04 -6.96
N THR A 327 -2.39 10.59 -7.02
CA THR A 327 -3.11 10.05 -5.85
C THR A 327 -3.31 8.57 -6.02
N ILE A 328 -2.78 7.78 -5.10
CA ILE A 328 -3.01 6.34 -5.03
C ILE A 328 -4.03 6.03 -3.94
N ALA A 329 -4.91 5.08 -4.19
CA ALA A 329 -5.79 4.51 -3.19
C ALA A 329 -5.87 2.99 -3.31
N GLN A 330 -6.08 2.32 -2.18
CA GLN A 330 -6.54 0.94 -2.12
C GLN A 330 -7.87 0.87 -1.38
N LYS A 331 -8.84 0.14 -1.94
CA LYS A 331 -10.01 -0.35 -1.23
C LYS A 331 -9.78 -1.82 -0.92
N VAL A 332 -9.73 -2.16 0.37
CA VAL A 332 -9.54 -3.53 0.84
C VAL A 332 -10.85 -4.04 1.43
N THR A 333 -11.33 -5.16 0.93
CA THR A 333 -12.45 -5.93 1.49
C THR A 333 -11.88 -7.16 2.15
N LEU A 334 -11.98 -7.25 3.48
CA LEU A 334 -11.58 -8.44 4.22
C LEU A 334 -12.54 -9.59 3.91
N ASN A 335 -11.96 -10.76 3.68
CA ASN A 335 -12.73 -11.98 3.50
C ASN A 335 -13.41 -12.41 4.81
N THR A 336 -14.50 -13.15 4.67
CA THR A 336 -15.07 -13.97 5.74
C THR A 336 -14.05 -15.06 6.09
N PRO A 337 -13.68 -15.27 7.38
CA PRO A 337 -12.78 -16.35 7.76
C PRO A 337 -13.22 -17.71 7.19
N GLY A 338 -12.30 -18.42 6.55
CA GLY A 338 -12.58 -19.70 5.87
C GLY A 338 -13.16 -19.59 4.45
N LYS A 339 -13.39 -18.37 3.93
CA LYS A 339 -13.85 -18.13 2.56
C LYS A 339 -12.86 -17.26 1.77
N SER A 340 -12.90 -17.42 0.45
CA SER A 340 -12.14 -16.63 -0.54
C SER A 340 -13.05 -15.57 -1.17
N ASP A 341 -13.54 -14.64 -0.36
CA ASP A 341 -14.47 -13.57 -0.77
C ASP A 341 -13.91 -12.16 -0.47
N GLY A 342 -12.60 -12.04 -0.23
CA GLY A 342 -11.90 -10.77 -0.06
C GLY A 342 -11.44 -10.18 -1.39
N SER A 343 -11.18 -8.87 -1.40
CA SER A 343 -10.72 -8.16 -2.59
C SER A 343 -9.84 -6.95 -2.28
N ILE A 344 -9.03 -6.55 -3.26
CA ILE A 344 -8.26 -5.31 -3.26
C ILE A 344 -8.50 -4.60 -4.59
N ILE A 345 -8.98 -3.35 -4.55
CA ILE A 345 -9.11 -2.49 -5.73
C ILE A 345 -8.12 -1.34 -5.59
N VAL A 346 -7.31 -1.12 -6.62
CA VAL A 346 -6.31 -0.04 -6.69
C VAL A 346 -6.81 1.05 -7.61
N TYR A 347 -6.73 2.29 -7.14
CA TYR A 347 -7.06 3.47 -7.92
C TYR A 347 -5.86 4.38 -8.04
N LEU A 348 -5.58 4.87 -9.24
CA LEU A 348 -4.63 5.95 -9.50
C LEU A 348 -5.40 7.13 -10.09
N ASP A 349 -5.30 8.30 -9.46
CA ASP A 349 -5.97 9.54 -9.87
C ASP A 349 -7.49 9.36 -10.09
N GLY A 350 -8.13 8.55 -9.23
CA GLY A 350 -9.58 8.28 -9.29
C GLY A 350 -9.99 7.17 -10.25
N VAL A 351 -9.05 6.56 -10.97
CA VAL A 351 -9.33 5.50 -11.96
C VAL A 351 -8.89 4.14 -11.43
N VAL A 352 -9.74 3.12 -11.53
CA VAL A 352 -9.36 1.74 -11.23
C VAL A 352 -8.25 1.29 -12.19
N VAL A 353 -7.08 0.99 -11.65
CA VAL A 353 -5.92 0.50 -12.42
C VAL A 353 -5.66 -0.99 -12.21
N HIS A 354 -6.14 -1.54 -11.10
CA HIS A 354 -5.99 -2.96 -10.82
C HIS A 354 -7.06 -3.44 -9.83
N GLN A 355 -7.48 -4.69 -9.96
CA GLN A 355 -8.44 -5.33 -9.06
C GLN A 355 -8.04 -6.79 -8.87
N LEU A 356 -8.07 -7.21 -7.60
CA LEU A 356 -7.75 -8.55 -7.15
C LEU A 356 -8.95 -9.06 -6.37
N ASP A 357 -9.52 -10.18 -6.80
CA ASP A 357 -10.71 -10.79 -6.19
C ASP A 357 -10.40 -12.19 -5.67
N ASN A 358 -11.33 -12.75 -4.89
CA ASN A 358 -11.26 -14.08 -4.31
C ASN A 358 -10.04 -14.29 -3.40
N LEU A 359 -9.62 -13.24 -2.71
CA LEU A 359 -8.50 -13.26 -1.77
C LEU A 359 -8.93 -13.80 -0.40
N VAL A 360 -8.00 -14.47 0.26
CA VAL A 360 -7.99 -14.77 1.69
C VAL A 360 -6.94 -13.88 2.33
N ILE A 361 -7.36 -12.73 2.85
CA ILE A 361 -6.54 -11.71 3.51
C ILE A 361 -6.36 -12.05 5.00
N ARG A 362 -7.35 -12.69 5.61
CA ARG A 362 -7.35 -13.14 7.00
C ARG A 362 -7.90 -14.55 7.15
N THR A 363 -7.44 -15.24 8.20
CA THR A 363 -7.89 -16.59 8.57
C THR A 363 -8.71 -16.61 9.87
N SER A 364 -8.73 -15.52 10.62
CA SER A 364 -9.47 -15.36 11.89
C SER A 364 -10.26 -14.07 11.90
N GLY A 365 -11.45 -14.08 12.49
CA GLY A 365 -12.27 -12.87 12.68
C GLY A 365 -11.62 -11.82 13.57
N ASN A 366 -10.71 -12.23 14.46
CA ASN A 366 -9.94 -11.34 15.31
C ASN A 366 -8.82 -10.61 14.54
N SER A 367 -8.49 -11.05 13.34
CA SER A 367 -7.53 -10.36 12.48
C SER A 367 -8.22 -9.20 11.79
N VAL A 368 -7.91 -7.99 12.26
CA VAL A 368 -8.57 -6.75 11.88
C VAL A 368 -7.56 -5.73 11.34
N PRO A 369 -8.01 -4.70 10.58
CA PRO A 369 -7.13 -3.62 10.17
C PRO A 369 -6.59 -2.87 11.39
N GLN A 370 -5.31 -2.51 11.35
CA GLN A 370 -4.65 -1.76 12.44
C GLN A 370 -4.22 -0.36 12.02
N GLY A 371 -4.00 -0.13 10.72
CA GLY A 371 -3.71 1.20 10.20
C GLY A 371 -2.93 1.15 8.89
N ALA A 372 -2.11 2.18 8.68
CA ALA A 372 -1.20 2.25 7.54
C ALA A 372 0.25 1.96 7.97
N MET A 373 0.91 1.09 7.21
CA MET A 373 2.34 0.81 7.30
C MET A 373 3.07 1.84 6.42
N VAL A 374 3.40 2.99 7.00
CA VAL A 374 4.06 4.10 6.29
C VAL A 374 5.56 3.82 6.22
N GLN A 375 5.92 3.05 5.21
CA GLN A 375 7.29 2.65 4.95
C GLN A 375 7.65 2.93 3.51
N SER A 376 8.76 3.64 3.31
CA SER A 376 9.34 3.82 1.99
C SER A 376 10.84 3.73 2.02
N PHE A 377 11.39 2.92 1.12
CA PHE A 377 12.83 2.64 1.01
C PHE A 377 13.12 1.96 -0.33
N PHE A 378 14.29 2.23 -0.90
CA PHE A 378 14.87 1.40 -1.95
C PHE A 378 15.08 -0.02 -1.41
N GLY A 379 14.53 -1.03 -2.08
CA GLY A 379 14.11 -2.22 -1.37
C GLY A 379 14.37 -3.51 -2.12
N GLY A 380 15.33 -4.25 -1.60
CA GLY A 380 15.56 -5.68 -1.77
C GLY A 380 16.39 -6.14 -0.59
N HIS A 381 17.23 -7.16 -0.75
CA HIS A 381 18.04 -7.68 0.36
C HIS A 381 19.55 -7.38 0.20
N ASP A 382 19.95 -6.78 -0.91
CA ASP A 382 21.35 -6.54 -1.29
C ASP A 382 21.58 -5.14 -1.88
N ALA A 383 22.85 -4.75 -2.01
CA ALA A 383 23.26 -3.41 -2.45
C ALA A 383 22.88 -3.07 -3.89
N THR A 384 22.54 -4.04 -4.74
CA THR A 384 22.09 -3.77 -6.12
C THR A 384 20.72 -3.08 -6.17
N TRP A 385 20.00 -3.06 -5.05
CA TRP A 385 18.72 -2.34 -4.89
C TRP A 385 18.89 -0.89 -4.45
N ALA A 386 20.10 -0.48 -4.09
CA ALA A 386 20.36 0.84 -3.51
C ALA A 386 19.90 2.00 -4.38
N SER A 387 19.53 3.10 -3.74
CA SER A 387 19.30 4.37 -4.41
C SER A 387 20.56 4.74 -5.22
N PRO A 388 20.47 4.91 -6.55
CA PRO A 388 21.65 5.18 -7.38
C PRO A 388 22.19 6.61 -7.21
N GLN A 389 21.37 7.51 -6.66
CA GLN A 389 21.68 8.90 -6.39
C GLN A 389 21.00 9.38 -5.11
N ASP A 390 21.36 10.56 -4.63
CA ASP A 390 20.54 11.25 -3.63
C ASP A 390 19.23 11.65 -4.28
N GLN A 391 18.11 11.24 -3.68
CA GLN A 391 16.81 11.55 -4.25
C GLN A 391 15.70 11.64 -3.24
N LYS A 392 14.59 12.23 -3.64
CA LYS A 392 13.44 12.50 -2.78
C LYS A 392 12.12 12.03 -3.38
N LEU A 393 11.19 11.75 -2.48
CA LEU A 393 9.76 11.73 -2.79
C LEU A 393 9.01 12.44 -1.67
N TRP A 394 7.76 12.80 -1.93
CA TRP A 394 6.88 13.43 -0.93
C TRP A 394 5.58 12.66 -0.81
N PHE A 395 5.06 12.58 0.42
CA PHE A 395 3.71 12.09 0.70
C PHE A 395 2.85 13.23 1.25
N SER A 396 1.60 13.31 0.80
CA SER A 396 0.63 14.28 1.27
C SER A 396 -0.76 13.64 1.30
N ASP A 397 -1.75 14.34 1.84
CA ASP A 397 -3.16 13.99 1.73
C ASP A 397 -3.51 12.55 2.18
N PHE A 398 -2.79 11.99 3.17
CA PHE A 398 -3.13 10.70 3.77
C PHE A 398 -4.58 10.72 4.25
N SER A 399 -5.35 9.74 3.80
CA SER A 399 -6.78 9.62 4.10
C SER A 399 -7.17 8.17 4.31
N MET A 400 -8.12 7.94 5.21
CA MET A 400 -8.64 6.62 5.50
C MET A 400 -10.13 6.67 5.81
N ALA A 401 -10.85 5.63 5.43
CA ALA A 401 -12.29 5.54 5.61
C ALA A 401 -12.76 4.09 5.73
N VAL A 402 -13.63 3.83 6.71
CA VAL A 402 -14.35 2.56 6.88
C VAL A 402 -15.65 2.62 6.08
N LEU A 403 -15.86 1.68 5.17
CA LEU A 403 -17.03 1.62 4.28
C LEU A 403 -18.06 0.57 4.72
N GLU A 404 -17.62 -0.49 5.42
CA GLU A 404 -18.46 -1.54 6.02
C GLU A 404 -17.80 -2.06 7.30
#